data_AF-A0A7X7S908-F1
#
_entry.id   AF-A0A7X7S908-F1
#
_cell.length_a   1.000
_cell.length_b   1.000
_cell.length_c   1.000
_cell.angle_alpha   90.00
_cell.angle_beta   90.00
_cell.angle_gamma   90.00
#
_symmetry.space_group_name_H-M   'P 1'
#
loop_
_entity.id
_entity.type
_entity.pdbx_description
1 polymer ?
#
loop_
_entity_poly.entity_id
_entity_poly.type
_entity_poly.pdbx_seq_one_letter_code
_entity_poly.pdbx_strand_id
1 'polypeptide(L)' 'MIKATYHIFPQYCKGCGLCIEKCPNDVLIWSEKLGVYGTPSVKPKDKESCIACMICQLVCPDCAILIEKTKKEKTGKQ' A
#
# COMPACT_ATOMS: atom_id res chain seq x y z
N MET A 1 0.40 6.85 17.36
CA MET A 1 0.23 5.77 16.36
C MET A 1 0.26 6.40 14.97
N ILE A 2 1.13 5.90 14.09
CA ILE A 2 1.20 6.35 12.69
C ILE A 2 -0.01 5.77 11.96
N LYS A 3 -0.69 6.58 11.14
CA LYS A 3 -1.75 6.09 10.25
C LYS A 3 -1.23 6.18 8.82
N ALA A 4 -1.33 5.08 8.08
CA ALA A 4 -1.03 5.02 6.65
C ALA A 4 -2.34 5.07 5.85
N THR A 5 -2.38 5.92 4.82
CA THR A 5 -3.44 5.93 3.82
C THR A 5 -2.87 5.34 2.53
N TYR A 6 -3.58 4.38 1.94
CA TYR A 6 -3.16 3.69 0.73
C TYR A 6 -3.91 4.26 -0.47
N HIS A 7 -3.16 4.71 -1.46
CA HIS A 7 -3.68 5.05 -2.78
C HIS A 7 -3.12 4.03 -3.77
N ILE A 8 -3.98 3.12 -4.22
CA ILE A 8 -3.62 2.06 -5.17
C ILE A 8 -4.34 2.36 -6.47
N PHE A 9 -3.60 2.36 -7.57
CA PHE A 9 -4.08 2.68 -8.91
C PHE A 9 -4.03 1.40 -9.78
N PRO A 10 -5.10 0.57 -9.80
CA PRO A 10 -5.10 -0.68 -10.56
C PRO A 10 -4.77 -0.49 -12.04
N GLN A 11 -5.16 0.63 -12.64
CA GLN A 11 -4.88 0.97 -14.03
C GLN A 11 -3.38 1.06 -14.39
N TYR A 12 -2.50 1.16 -13.39
CA TYR A 12 -1.04 1.10 -13.56
C TYR A 12 -0.42 -0.19 -13.03
N CYS A 13 -1.17 -0.98 -12.26
CA CYS A 13 -0.66 -2.20 -11.66
C CYS A 13 -0.58 -3.34 -12.70
N LYS A 14 0.63 -3.85 -12.95
CA LYS A 14 0.87 -4.99 -13.84
C LYS A 14 0.77 -6.37 -13.17
N GLY A 15 0.46 -6.41 -11.86
CA GLY A 15 0.37 -7.65 -11.09
C GLY A 15 1.72 -8.36 -10.87
N CYS A 16 2.85 -7.63 -10.82
CA CYS A 16 4.19 -8.25 -10.71
C CYS A 16 4.56 -8.76 -9.31
N GLY A 17 3.86 -8.35 -8.24
CA GLY A 17 4.06 -8.87 -6.88
C GLY A 17 5.25 -8.30 -6.10
N LEU A 18 6.10 -7.46 -6.69
CA LEU A 18 7.30 -6.89 -6.03
C LEU A 18 6.96 -6.15 -4.72
N CYS A 19 5.84 -5.43 -4.69
CA CYS A 19 5.41 -4.69 -3.51
C CYS A 19 4.97 -5.60 -2.35
N ILE A 20 4.47 -6.81 -2.65
CA ILE A 20 4.14 -7.84 -1.66
C ILE A 20 5.45 -8.40 -1.10
N GLU A 21 6.35 -8.85 -1.98
CA GLU A 21 7.63 -9.47 -1.60
C GLU A 21 8.53 -8.54 -0.76
N LYS A 22 8.58 -7.25 -1.09
CA LYS A 22 9.44 -6.28 -0.40
C LYS A 22 8.79 -5.60 0.80
N CYS A 23 7.54 -5.91 1.13
CA CYS A 23 6.90 -5.30 2.29
C CYS A 23 7.48 -5.91 3.58
N PRO A 24 8.18 -5.14 4.45
CA PRO A 24 8.81 -5.70 5.64
C PRO A 24 7.82 -6.17 6.72
N ASN A 25 6.54 -5.81 6.59
CA ASN A 25 5.45 -6.19 7.51
C ASN A 25 4.37 -7.05 6.82
N ASP A 26 4.63 -7.54 5.61
CA ASP A 26 3.73 -8.40 4.84
C ASP A 26 2.30 -7.84 4.74
N VAL A 27 2.16 -6.54 4.47
CA VAL A 27 0.86 -5.85 4.56
C VAL A 27 0.04 -5.95 3.29
N LEU A 28 0.68 -6.07 2.13
CA LEU A 28 -0.01 -6.12 0.84
C LEU A 28 -0.33 -7.57 0.47
N ILE A 29 -1.54 -7.79 -0.02
CA ILE A 29 -2.03 -9.06 -0.54
C ILE A 29 -2.67 -8.84 -1.91
N TRP A 30 -2.92 -9.92 -2.65
CA TRP A 30 -3.67 -9.86 -3.89
C TRP A 30 -5.12 -9.39 -3.66
N SER A 31 -5.60 -8.60 -4.59
CA SER A 31 -6.95 -8.04 -4.65
C SER A 31 -7.76 -8.75 -5.72
N GLU A 32 -9.08 -8.73 -5.59
CA GLU A 32 -10.01 -9.19 -6.61
C GLU A 32 -10.11 -8.19 -7.79
N LYS A 33 -9.66 -6.94 -7.60
CA LYS A 33 -9.62 -5.93 -8.67
C LYS A 33 -8.50 -6.27 -9.65
N LEU A 34 -8.80 -6.18 -10.93
CA LEU A 34 -7.83 -6.40 -12.00
C LEU A 34 -7.05 -5.12 -12.32
N GLY A 35 -5.77 -5.31 -12.65
CA GLY A 35 -4.88 -4.27 -13.12
C GLY A 35 -4.84 -4.14 -14.63
N VAL A 36 -3.83 -3.43 -15.16
CA VAL A 36 -3.74 -3.01 -16.56
C VAL A 36 -3.73 -4.17 -17.56
N TYR A 37 -3.21 -5.34 -17.18
CA TYR A 37 -3.15 -6.53 -18.02
C TYR A 37 -4.19 -7.60 -17.66
N GLY A 38 -5.22 -7.25 -16.89
CA GLY A 38 -6.20 -8.23 -16.41
C GLY A 38 -5.65 -9.15 -15.31
N THR A 39 -4.47 -8.88 -14.78
CA THR A 39 -3.87 -9.58 -13.62
C THR A 39 -4.41 -9.00 -12.31
N PRO A 40 -4.49 -9.78 -11.21
CA PRO A 40 -4.86 -9.25 -9.90
C PRO A 40 -3.99 -8.06 -9.48
N SER A 41 -4.62 -6.97 -9.01
CA SER A 41 -3.93 -5.86 -8.35
C SER A 41 -3.64 -6.23 -6.89
N VAL A 42 -3.10 -5.28 -6.11
CA VAL A 42 -2.88 -5.47 -4.67
C VAL A 42 -3.86 -4.68 -3.81
N LYS A 43 -4.02 -5.08 -2.55
CA LYS A 43 -4.74 -4.36 -1.50
C LYS A 43 -4.06 -4.59 -0.14
N PRO A 44 -4.19 -3.66 0.83
CA PRO A 44 -3.73 -3.93 2.20
C PRO A 44 -4.60 -5.01 2.85
N LYS A 45 -3.98 -5.93 3.59
CA LYS A 45 -4.69 -6.95 4.39
C LYS A 45 -5.43 -6.34 5.58
N ASP A 46 -4.89 -5.24 6.13
CA ASP A 46 -5.45 -4.52 7.26
C ASP A 46 -5.01 -3.03 7.28
N LYS A 47 -5.59 -2.25 8.19
CA LYS A 47 -5.37 -0.78 8.28
C LYS A 47 -4.23 -0.38 9.23
N GLU A 48 -3.67 -1.31 10.00
CA GLU A 48 -2.85 -1.02 11.18
C GLU A 48 -1.40 -1.48 11.04
N SER A 49 -1.15 -2.54 10.26
CA SER A 49 0.17 -3.17 10.11
C SER A 49 1.18 -2.33 9.32
N CYS A 50 0.72 -1.35 8.52
CA CYS A 50 1.64 -0.52 7.74
C CYS A 50 2.25 0.61 8.57
N ILE A 51 3.58 0.57 8.64
CA ILE A 51 4.41 1.57 9.32
C ILE A 51 4.74 2.80 8.46
N ALA A 52 4.12 2.90 7.27
CA ALA A 52 4.34 3.95 6.28
C ALA A 52 5.84 4.15 5.90
N CYS A 53 6.54 3.04 5.64
CA CYS A 53 7.96 3.04 5.22
C CYS A 53 8.15 3.38 3.73
N MET A 54 7.08 3.38 2.93
CA MET A 54 7.08 3.71 1.49
C MET A 54 7.88 2.74 0.58
N ILE A 55 8.40 1.62 1.09
CA ILE A 55 9.15 0.64 0.28
C ILE A 55 8.31 0.11 -0.89
N CYS A 56 7.04 -0.23 -0.66
CA CYS A 56 6.13 -0.71 -1.71
C CYS A 56 5.91 0.32 -2.82
N GLN A 57 5.95 1.61 -2.50
CA GLN A 57 5.87 2.71 -3.47
C GLN A 57 7.19 2.84 -4.25
N LEU A 58 8.33 2.77 -3.57
CA LEU A 58 9.65 2.91 -4.19
C LEU A 58 10.02 1.74 -5.11
N VAL A 59 9.63 0.52 -4.75
CA VAL A 59 9.92 -0.68 -5.55
C VAL A 59 8.93 -0.84 -6.72
N CYS A 60 7.80 -0.15 -6.72
CA CYS A 60 6.81 -0.28 -7.77
C CYS A 60 7.34 0.37 -9.06
N PRO A 61 7.61 -0.42 -10.12
CA PRO A 61 8.20 0.13 -11.35
C PRO A 61 7.21 1.01 -12.13
N ASP A 62 5.91 0.93 -11.82
CA ASP A 62 4.83 1.62 -12.54
C ASP A 62 4.17 2.72 -11.69
N CYS A 63 4.73 3.04 -10.52
CA CYS A 63 4.16 4.03 -9.59
C CYS A 63 2.67 3.80 -9.25
N ALA A 64 2.23 2.53 -9.22
CA ALA A 64 0.84 2.16 -8.99
C ALA A 64 0.38 2.26 -7.52
N ILE A 65 1.29 2.63 -6.61
CA ILE A 65 1.06 2.70 -5.17
C ILE A 65 1.63 4.01 -4.63
N LEU A 66 0.82 4.73 -3.87
CA LEU A 66 1.22 5.89 -3.08
C LEU A 66 0.80 5.66 -1.62
N ILE A 67 1.74 5.87 -0.70
CA ILE A 67 1.51 5.76 0.74
C ILE A 67 1.61 7.14 1.38
N GLU A 68 0.51 7.63 1.95
CA GLU A 68 0.51 8.87 2.72
C GLU A 68 0.62 8.56 4.22
N LYS A 69 1.53 9.29 4.88
CA LYS A 69 1.77 9.18 6.32
C LYS A 69 1.06 10.30 7.07
N THR A 70 0.05 9.96 7.85
CA THR A 70 -0.61 10.93 8.74
C THR A 70 -0.14 10.73 10.19
N LYS A 71 0.32 11.80 10.84
CA LYS A 71 0.52 11.81 12.29
C LYS A 71 -0.86 12.02 12.93
N LYS A 72 -1.33 11.09 13.78
CA LYS A 72 -2.43 11.43 14.70
C LYS A 72 -1.88 12.47 15.67
N GLU A 73 -2.41 13.69 15.64
CA GLU A 73 -2.26 14.64 16.74
C GLU A 73 -2.82 14.00 18.01
N LYS A 74 -2.09 14.13 19.13
CA LYS A 74 -2.63 13.78 20.43
C LYS A 74 -3.75 14.78 20.70
N THR A 75 -5.01 14.35 20.64
CA THR A 75 -6.09 15.11 21.25
C THR A 75 -5.87 15.05 22.76
N GLY A 76 -5.07 15.96 23.29
CA GLY A 76 -5.10 16.32 24.69
C GLY A 76 -6.44 16.97 24.95
N LYS A 77 -7.41 16.21 25.47
CA LYS A 77 -8.49 16.81 26.24
C LYS A 77 -7.97 16.93 27.67
N GLN A 78 -7.82 18.18 28.10
CA GLN A 78 -7.81 18.58 29.50
C GLN A 78 -9.09 18.13 30.19
#